data_AF-A0A6C0HF28-F1
#
_entry.id   AF-A0A6C0HF28-F1
#
_cell.length_a   1.000
_cell.length_b   1.000
_cell.length_c   1.000
_cell.angle_alpha   90.00
_cell.angle_beta   90.00
_cell.angle_gamma   90.00
#
_symmetry.space_group_name_H-M   'P 1'
#
loop_
_entity.id
_entity.type
_entity.pdbx_description
1 polymer ?
#
loop_
_entity_poly.entity_id
_entity_poly.type
_entity_poly.pdbx_seq_one_letter_code
_entity_poly.pdbx_strand_id
1 'polypeptide(L)'
;MFDEETLKALQKAYNSEHPKDPITGDIWNSLKTKLHKKCRAGKTSCIVAHLLTRPKAPDSWITKPEDWLSSTDIENVERGFEKLFPKYKFLGCIPIDFDLKSNSGQCLVSVLCSLHVKDLYAKGTRQIGIVFNTDKHDGPGKHWFALFADVDETLEYPRITYFDSYATKPEKELNVLMTRWKNEIDDMGLGKTVLTRNSTRHQYKDSECGIYSVYFHYCCLLGIPLDERIPDDVINKFRKLLFKVG
;
A
#
# COMPACT_ATOMS: atom_id res chain seq x y z
N MET A 1 4.80 -5.29 -16.92
CA MET A 1 6.19 -5.76 -16.76
C MET A 1 6.88 -4.74 -15.88
N PHE A 2 7.69 -5.16 -14.89
CA PHE A 2 8.38 -4.21 -14.01
C PHE A 2 9.41 -3.39 -14.78
N ASP A 3 9.59 -2.13 -14.39
CA ASP A 3 10.69 -1.32 -14.90
C ASP A 3 12.05 -1.81 -14.38
N GLU A 4 13.12 -1.30 -14.98
CA GLU A 4 14.49 -1.74 -14.67
C GLU A 4 14.86 -1.50 -13.20
N GLU A 5 14.40 -0.39 -12.62
CA GLU A 5 14.70 -0.03 -11.23
C GLU A 5 14.03 -1.00 -10.25
N THR A 6 12.75 -1.32 -10.48
CA THR A 6 12.00 -2.32 -9.73
C THR A 6 12.65 -3.70 -9.89
N LEU A 7 13.04 -4.10 -11.10
CA LEU A 7 13.75 -5.37 -11.31
C LEU A 7 15.04 -5.45 -10.50
N LYS A 8 15.87 -4.40 -10.51
CA LYS A 8 17.10 -4.33 -9.70
C LYS A 8 16.80 -4.37 -8.20
N ALA A 9 15.73 -3.74 -7.74
CA ALA A 9 15.30 -3.81 -6.34
C ALA A 9 14.91 -5.24 -5.92
N LEU A 10 14.13 -5.94 -6.75
CA LEU A 10 13.76 -7.34 -6.56
C LEU A 10 14.99 -8.26 -6.56
N GLN A 11 15.93 -8.04 -7.48
CA GLN A 11 17.21 -8.76 -7.54
C GLN A 11 18.02 -8.57 -6.25
N LYS A 12 18.14 -7.33 -5.77
CA LYS A 12 18.87 -7.00 -4.55
C LYS A 12 18.24 -7.67 -3.33
N ALA A 13 16.91 -7.63 -3.21
CA ALA A 13 16.19 -8.32 -2.15
C ALA A 13 16.50 -9.83 -2.16
N TYR A 14 16.37 -10.49 -3.32
CA TYR A 14 16.70 -11.92 -3.45
C TYR A 14 18.14 -12.23 -3.06
N ASN A 15 19.10 -11.51 -3.64
CA ASN A 15 20.53 -11.76 -3.45
C ASN A 15 20.97 -11.54 -1.99
N SER A 16 20.32 -10.61 -1.28
CA SER A 16 20.62 -10.36 0.14
C SER A 16 20.29 -11.56 1.05
N GLU A 17 19.26 -12.33 0.72
CA GLU A 17 18.90 -13.56 1.43
C GLU A 17 19.61 -14.81 0.89
N HIS A 18 20.18 -14.73 -0.32
CA HIS A 18 20.81 -15.86 -1.03
C HIS A 18 22.23 -15.51 -1.51
N PRO A 19 23.16 -15.14 -0.61
CA PRO A 19 24.51 -14.69 -0.99
C PRO A 19 25.35 -15.77 -1.69
N LYS A 20 24.99 -17.05 -1.52
CA LYS A 20 25.68 -18.20 -2.15
C LYS A 20 25.13 -18.57 -3.52
N ASP A 21 23.99 -18.00 -3.93
CA ASP A 21 23.34 -18.29 -5.21
C ASP A 21 22.69 -17.02 -5.80
N PRO A 22 23.48 -15.95 -6.03
CA PRO A 22 22.94 -14.67 -6.49
C PRO A 22 22.48 -14.73 -7.95
N ILE A 23 21.55 -13.85 -8.29
CA ILE A 23 21.11 -13.59 -9.66
C ILE A 23 22.07 -12.57 -10.29
N THR A 24 22.64 -12.89 -11.46
CA THR A 24 23.57 -12.03 -12.22
C THR A 24 23.14 -11.75 -13.66
N GLY A 25 22.12 -12.43 -14.17
CA GLY A 25 21.62 -12.31 -15.55
C GLY A 25 20.17 -11.83 -15.62
N ASP A 26 19.35 -12.46 -16.47
CA ASP A 26 17.92 -12.17 -16.60
C ASP A 26 17.22 -12.28 -15.24
N ILE A 27 16.90 -11.12 -14.67
CA ILE A 27 16.42 -11.02 -13.30
C ILE A 27 15.09 -11.75 -13.15
N TRP A 28 14.13 -11.49 -14.02
CA TRP A 28 12.77 -11.98 -13.85
C TRP A 28 12.67 -13.49 -14.10
N ASN A 29 13.31 -13.99 -15.15
CA ASN A 29 13.32 -15.43 -15.41
C ASN A 29 14.10 -16.19 -14.33
N SER A 30 15.17 -15.62 -13.80
CA SER A 30 15.90 -16.19 -12.66
C SER A 30 15.02 -16.25 -11.41
N LEU A 31 14.30 -15.18 -11.07
CA LEU A 31 13.38 -15.16 -9.93
C LEU A 31 12.29 -16.23 -10.06
N LYS A 32 11.63 -16.33 -11.22
CA LYS A 32 10.63 -17.39 -11.49
C LYS A 32 11.21 -18.78 -11.27
N THR A 33 12.43 -19.02 -11.76
CA THR A 33 13.10 -20.33 -11.67
C THR A 33 13.48 -20.66 -10.23
N LYS A 34 14.17 -19.73 -9.55
CA LYS A 34 14.69 -19.92 -8.19
C LYS A 34 13.56 -20.02 -7.15
N LEU A 35 12.43 -19.35 -7.39
CA LEU A 35 11.26 -19.40 -6.50
C LEU A 35 10.17 -20.40 -6.94
N HIS A 36 10.37 -21.15 -8.02
CA HIS A 36 9.36 -22.08 -8.58
C HIS A 36 8.80 -23.06 -7.55
N LYS A 37 9.64 -23.60 -6.65
CA LYS A 37 9.18 -24.54 -5.61
C LYS A 37 8.13 -23.93 -4.67
N LYS A 38 8.22 -22.63 -4.40
CA LYS A 38 7.28 -21.86 -3.57
C LYS A 38 6.12 -21.30 -4.41
N CYS A 39 6.43 -20.84 -5.61
CA CYS A 39 5.51 -20.21 -6.56
C CYS A 39 5.37 -21.05 -7.83
N ARG A 40 4.72 -22.21 -7.73
CA ARG A 40 4.62 -23.18 -8.86
C ARG A 40 4.00 -22.58 -10.11
N ALA A 41 2.96 -21.77 -9.95
CA ALA A 41 2.30 -21.09 -11.06
C ALA A 41 3.07 -19.86 -11.59
N GLY A 42 4.23 -19.53 -11.01
CA GLY A 42 5.04 -18.37 -11.41
C GLY A 42 4.34 -17.02 -11.26
N LYS A 43 3.26 -16.95 -10.46
CA LYS A 43 2.48 -15.72 -10.27
C LYS A 43 3.36 -14.62 -9.69
N THR A 44 3.34 -13.44 -10.31
CA THR A 44 4.08 -12.24 -9.87
C THR A 44 3.82 -11.94 -8.39
N SER A 45 2.55 -12.00 -7.97
CA SER A 45 2.13 -11.78 -6.59
C SER A 45 2.63 -12.83 -5.59
N CYS A 46 2.98 -14.04 -6.03
CA CYS A 46 3.63 -15.00 -5.15
C CYS A 46 5.13 -14.69 -5.04
N ILE A 47 5.76 -14.40 -6.18
CA ILE A 47 7.21 -14.13 -6.26
C ILE A 47 7.55 -12.90 -5.42
N VAL A 48 6.84 -11.79 -5.62
CA VAL A 48 7.09 -10.55 -4.86
C VAL A 48 6.82 -10.75 -3.37
N ALA A 49 5.76 -11.47 -2.99
CA ALA A 49 5.48 -11.76 -1.58
C ALA A 49 6.65 -12.52 -0.89
N HIS A 50 7.38 -13.36 -1.62
CA HIS A 50 8.55 -14.06 -1.10
C HIS A 50 9.85 -13.24 -1.09
N LEU A 51 9.85 -12.05 -1.71
CA LEU A 51 10.96 -11.10 -1.68
C LEU A 51 10.76 -10.00 -0.64
N LEU A 52 9.56 -9.88 -0.07
CA LEU A 52 9.28 -8.94 0.99
C LEU A 52 10.08 -9.28 2.25
N THR A 53 10.68 -8.24 2.83
CA THR A 53 11.15 -8.35 4.20
C THR A 53 9.94 -8.56 5.11
N ARG A 54 9.90 -9.69 5.81
CA ARG A 54 8.82 -9.99 6.73
C ARG A 54 9.17 -9.48 8.13
N PRO A 55 8.58 -8.37 8.62
CA PRO A 55 8.74 -7.95 10.01
C PRO A 55 8.26 -9.02 10.98
N LYS A 56 8.72 -8.95 12.23
CA LYS A 56 8.21 -9.78 13.32
C LYS A 56 6.72 -9.48 13.49
N ALA A 57 5.89 -10.51 13.64
CA ALA A 57 4.48 -10.34 13.99
C ALA A 57 4.35 -9.66 15.37
N PRO A 58 3.23 -8.95 15.63
CA PRO A 58 2.91 -8.45 16.97
C PRO A 58 2.94 -9.57 18.01
N ASP A 59 3.46 -9.28 19.21
CA ASP A 59 3.53 -10.29 20.29
C ASP A 59 2.12 -10.76 20.72
N SER A 60 1.09 -9.92 20.56
CA SER A 60 -0.31 -10.30 20.82
C SER A 60 -0.75 -11.50 19.98
N TRP A 61 -0.17 -11.69 18.79
CA TRP A 61 -0.54 -12.78 17.88
C TRP A 61 -0.15 -14.18 18.37
N ILE A 62 0.70 -14.27 19.38
CA ILE A 62 0.99 -15.54 20.07
C ILE A 62 -0.30 -16.12 20.67
N THR A 63 -1.20 -15.26 21.16
CA THR A 63 -2.47 -15.65 21.77
C THR A 63 -3.69 -15.29 20.93
N LYS A 64 -3.59 -14.24 20.10
CA LYS A 64 -4.65 -13.70 19.24
C LYS A 64 -4.12 -13.47 17.82
N PRO A 65 -3.93 -14.52 17.01
CA PRO A 65 -3.24 -14.42 15.71
C PRO A 65 -3.93 -13.51 14.69
N GLU A 66 -5.20 -13.18 14.94
CA GLU A 66 -6.03 -12.33 14.08
C GLU A 66 -6.22 -10.92 14.65
N ASP A 67 -5.49 -10.53 15.71
CA ASP A 67 -5.61 -9.21 16.33
C ASP A 67 -5.30 -8.07 15.36
N TRP A 68 -5.78 -6.87 15.68
CA TRP A 68 -5.65 -5.67 14.85
C TRP A 68 -4.18 -5.34 14.57
N LEU A 69 -3.93 -4.76 13.40
CA LEU A 69 -2.65 -4.12 13.15
C LEU A 69 -2.59 -2.75 13.83
N SER A 70 -1.45 -2.48 14.45
CA SER A 70 -1.06 -1.11 14.83
C SER A 70 -0.53 -0.33 13.63
N SER A 71 -0.39 0.99 13.76
CA SER A 71 0.30 1.83 12.78
C SER A 71 1.73 1.36 12.52
N THR A 72 2.46 0.95 13.57
CA THR A 72 3.82 0.43 13.45
C THR A 72 3.87 -0.87 12.64
N ASP A 73 2.88 -1.76 12.78
CA ASP A 73 2.83 -2.99 12.00
C ASP A 73 2.60 -2.72 10.52
N ILE A 74 1.70 -1.79 10.19
CA ILE A 74 1.41 -1.35 8.82
C ILE A 74 2.67 -0.71 8.22
N GLU A 75 3.27 0.27 8.91
CA GLU A 75 4.49 0.96 8.46
C GLU A 75 5.65 -0.01 8.20
N ASN A 76 5.81 -1.03 9.04
CA ASN A 76 6.87 -2.02 8.86
C ASN A 76 6.69 -2.85 7.59
N VAL A 77 5.45 -3.18 7.21
CA VAL A 77 5.18 -3.88 5.94
C VAL A 77 5.35 -2.93 4.75
N GLU A 78 4.84 -1.71 4.85
CA GLU A 78 4.92 -0.69 3.79
C GLU A 78 6.37 -0.30 3.47
N ARG A 79 7.27 -0.27 4.46
CA ARG A 79 8.72 -0.13 4.21
C ARG A 79 9.30 -1.27 3.37
N GLY A 80 8.71 -2.46 3.45
CA GLY A 80 9.02 -3.58 2.56
C GLY A 80 8.62 -3.28 1.13
N PHE A 81 7.45 -2.68 0.91
CA PHE A 81 7.01 -2.24 -0.41
C PHE A 81 7.91 -1.13 -0.98
N GLU A 82 8.21 -0.08 -0.21
CA GLU A 82 9.11 1.01 -0.67
C GLU A 82 10.50 0.49 -1.08
N LYS A 83 11.01 -0.58 -0.44
CA LYS A 83 12.28 -1.21 -0.83
C LYS A 83 12.21 -1.97 -2.16
N LEU A 84 11.06 -2.54 -2.50
CA LEU A 84 10.88 -3.33 -3.72
C LEU A 84 10.38 -2.48 -4.90
N PHE A 85 9.69 -1.38 -4.62
CA PHE A 85 9.07 -0.49 -5.60
C PHE A 85 9.64 0.93 -5.43
N PRO A 86 10.75 1.28 -6.09
CA PRO A 86 11.48 2.52 -5.83
C PRO A 86 10.69 3.81 -6.09
N LYS A 87 9.70 3.76 -6.99
CA LYS A 87 8.78 4.86 -7.30
C LYS A 87 7.60 4.99 -6.34
N TYR A 88 7.45 4.03 -5.42
CA TYR A 88 6.39 4.02 -4.42
C TYR A 88 6.83 4.74 -3.15
N LYS A 89 5.95 5.60 -2.64
CA LYS A 89 6.12 6.28 -1.36
C LYS A 89 4.93 6.03 -0.46
N PHE A 90 5.18 5.47 0.71
CA PHE A 90 4.19 5.40 1.78
C PHE A 90 4.28 6.66 2.64
N LEU A 91 3.16 7.36 2.82
CA LEU A 91 3.12 8.61 3.61
C LEU A 91 2.87 8.39 5.09
N GLY A 92 2.39 7.21 5.47
CA GLY A 92 2.19 6.83 6.87
C GLY A 92 0.77 6.39 7.19
N CYS A 93 0.59 6.06 8.47
CA CYS A 93 -0.71 5.82 9.09
C CYS A 93 -1.24 7.13 9.68
N ILE A 94 -2.27 7.71 9.06
CA ILE A 94 -2.66 9.11 9.31
C ILE A 94 -4.09 9.16 9.89
N PRO A 95 -4.34 9.88 11.01
CA PRO A 95 -5.70 9.99 11.55
C PRO A 95 -6.60 10.84 10.65
N ILE A 96 -7.93 10.64 10.69
CA ILE A 96 -8.88 11.30 9.78
C ILE A 96 -8.91 12.84 9.91
N ASP A 97 -8.51 13.38 11.06
CA ASP A 97 -8.42 14.82 11.32
C ASP A 97 -7.17 15.48 10.71
N PHE A 98 -6.58 14.85 9.69
CA PHE A 98 -5.37 15.29 9.01
C PHE A 98 -5.45 16.64 8.28
N ASP A 99 -6.66 17.16 8.00
CA ASP A 99 -6.85 18.47 7.35
C ASP A 99 -7.50 19.47 8.31
N LEU A 100 -7.37 19.25 9.64
CA LEU A 100 -7.85 20.21 10.62
C LEU A 100 -7.11 21.54 10.43
N LYS A 101 -7.86 22.60 10.13
CA LYS A 101 -7.38 23.97 9.98
C LYS A 101 -7.96 24.87 11.05
N SER A 102 -7.23 25.90 11.43
CA SER A 102 -7.72 26.97 12.26
C SER A 102 -8.76 27.79 11.49
N ASN A 103 -9.49 28.64 12.21
CA ASN A 103 -10.38 29.62 11.59
C ASN A 103 -9.65 30.61 10.66
N SER A 104 -8.32 30.76 10.80
CA SER A 104 -7.47 31.56 9.92
C SER A 104 -6.91 30.78 8.71
N GLY A 105 -7.32 29.52 8.53
CA GLY A 105 -6.86 28.64 7.44
C GLY A 105 -5.49 27.99 7.68
N GLN A 106 -4.90 28.18 8.86
CA GLN A 106 -3.61 27.56 9.22
C GLN A 106 -3.82 26.07 9.51
N CYS A 107 -3.02 25.22 8.88
CA CYS A 107 -3.00 23.78 9.19
C CYS A 107 -2.67 23.56 10.68
N LEU A 108 -3.60 22.98 11.42
CA LEU A 108 -3.45 22.65 12.84
C LEU A 108 -2.89 21.24 13.04
N VAL A 109 -3.22 20.32 12.13
CA VAL A 109 -2.85 18.91 12.21
C VAL A 109 -2.34 18.42 10.85
N SER A 110 -1.25 17.63 10.90
CA SER A 110 -0.71 16.73 9.87
C SER A 110 0.18 17.23 8.72
N VAL A 111 1.02 16.29 8.27
CA VAL A 111 1.89 16.34 7.09
C VAL A 111 1.09 16.50 5.79
N LEU A 112 -0.15 15.97 5.71
CA LEU A 112 -0.94 16.01 4.48
C LEU A 112 -1.49 17.40 4.17
N CYS A 113 -1.68 18.26 5.18
CA CYS A 113 -2.28 19.57 4.97
C CYS A 113 -1.40 20.47 4.07
N SER A 114 -0.07 20.36 4.21
CA SER A 114 0.93 21.10 3.43
C SER A 114 1.59 20.31 2.29
N LEU A 115 1.22 19.03 2.12
CA LEU A 115 1.85 18.16 1.12
C LEU A 115 1.19 18.32 -0.25
N HIS A 116 2.00 18.67 -1.24
CA HIS A 116 1.60 18.72 -2.64
C HIS A 116 2.11 17.50 -3.41
N VAL A 117 1.27 16.91 -4.25
CA VAL A 117 1.63 15.71 -5.04
C VAL A 117 2.72 16.04 -6.04
N LYS A 118 2.71 17.24 -6.61
CA LYS A 118 3.74 17.74 -7.52
C LYS A 118 5.15 17.68 -6.92
N ASP A 119 5.28 17.91 -5.61
CA ASP A 119 6.58 17.93 -4.94
C ASP A 119 7.14 16.51 -4.77
N LEU A 120 6.27 15.52 -4.56
CA LEU A 120 6.64 14.11 -4.57
C LEU A 120 6.99 13.64 -5.99
N TYR A 121 6.20 14.05 -6.97
CA TYR A 121 6.44 13.72 -8.37
C TYR A 121 7.79 14.26 -8.88
N ALA A 122 8.13 15.50 -8.52
CA ALA A 122 9.42 16.12 -8.83
C ALA A 122 10.62 15.38 -8.19
N LYS A 123 10.38 14.63 -7.11
CA LYS A 123 11.39 13.77 -6.44
C LYS A 123 11.44 12.35 -7.02
N GLY A 124 10.73 12.07 -8.11
CA GLY A 124 10.70 10.75 -8.76
C GLY A 124 9.65 9.80 -8.22
N THR A 125 8.82 10.21 -7.25
CA THR A 125 7.68 9.40 -6.80
C THR A 125 6.62 9.33 -7.90
N ARG A 126 6.06 8.15 -8.15
CA ARG A 126 4.95 7.96 -9.09
C ARG A 126 3.75 7.27 -8.44
N GLN A 127 3.99 6.53 -7.37
CA GLN A 127 2.95 5.81 -6.65
C GLN A 127 2.97 6.24 -5.20
N ILE A 128 1.81 6.55 -4.63
CA ILE A 128 1.69 7.08 -3.28
C ILE A 128 0.62 6.28 -2.54
N GLY A 129 0.99 5.74 -1.38
CA GLY A 129 0.06 5.01 -0.50
C GLY A 129 -0.12 5.72 0.83
N ILE A 130 -1.34 5.68 1.35
CA ILE A 130 -1.68 6.19 2.68
C ILE A 130 -2.64 5.21 3.31
N VAL A 131 -2.42 4.90 4.59
CA VAL A 131 -3.43 4.22 5.40
C VAL A 131 -3.96 5.23 6.41
N PHE A 132 -5.27 5.32 6.53
CA PHE A 132 -5.93 6.23 7.44
C PHE A 132 -6.62 5.48 8.56
N ASN A 133 -6.65 6.09 9.75
CA ASN A 133 -7.52 5.65 10.84
C ASN A 133 -8.74 6.55 10.92
N THR A 134 -9.95 5.99 11.07
CA THR A 134 -11.16 6.79 11.35
C THR A 134 -11.12 7.43 12.73
N ASP A 135 -10.24 6.99 13.61
CA ASP A 135 -10.07 7.66 14.89
C ASP A 135 -9.34 8.99 14.73
N LYS A 136 -9.73 9.93 15.59
CA LYS A 136 -8.98 11.17 15.76
C LYS A 136 -7.66 10.85 16.45
N HIS A 137 -6.72 11.79 16.43
CA HIS A 137 -5.37 11.60 17.00
C HIS A 137 -5.33 11.21 18.50
N ASP A 138 -6.46 11.23 19.22
CA ASP A 138 -6.63 10.95 20.64
C ASP A 138 -7.42 9.66 20.98
N GLY A 139 -7.88 8.89 19.99
CA GLY A 139 -8.67 7.68 20.22
C GLY A 139 -7.92 6.34 20.02
N PRO A 140 -8.50 5.21 20.48
CA PRO A 140 -7.85 3.88 20.45
C PRO A 140 -7.67 3.24 19.06
N GLY A 141 -8.16 3.86 17.99
CA GLY A 141 -8.24 3.29 16.65
C GLY A 141 -9.57 2.55 16.45
N LYS A 142 -10.30 2.86 15.36
CA LYS A 142 -11.65 2.30 15.14
C LYS A 142 -11.84 1.60 13.80
N HIS A 143 -11.10 2.00 12.77
CA HIS A 143 -11.19 1.41 11.44
C HIS A 143 -10.03 1.90 10.58
N TRP A 144 -9.42 1.00 9.82
CA TRP A 144 -8.37 1.33 8.86
C TRP A 144 -8.93 1.29 7.44
N PHE A 145 -8.63 2.32 6.66
CA PHE A 145 -8.93 2.39 5.23
C PHE A 145 -7.73 2.98 4.48
N ALA A 146 -7.70 2.85 3.17
CA ALA A 146 -6.51 3.16 2.37
C ALA A 146 -6.80 4.11 1.20
N LEU A 147 -5.75 4.79 0.76
CA LEU A 147 -5.75 5.62 -0.44
C LEU A 147 -4.48 5.33 -1.23
N PHE A 148 -4.64 5.11 -2.53
CA PHE A 148 -3.53 4.93 -3.45
C PHE A 148 -3.65 5.89 -4.62
N ALA A 149 -2.63 6.73 -4.83
CA ALA A 149 -2.52 7.58 -6.01
C ALA A 149 -1.42 7.04 -6.92
N ASP A 150 -1.76 6.77 -8.18
CA ASP A 150 -0.83 6.35 -9.22
C ASP A 150 -0.81 7.41 -10.32
N VAL A 151 0.35 8.03 -10.49
CA VAL A 151 0.64 9.10 -11.44
C VAL A 151 1.80 8.69 -12.37
N ASP A 152 2.06 7.38 -12.48
CA ASP A 152 3.05 6.88 -13.44
C ASP A 152 2.60 7.18 -14.87
N GLU A 153 3.51 7.74 -15.66
CA GLU A 153 3.28 8.19 -17.04
C GLU A 153 2.97 7.04 -18.01
N THR A 154 3.20 5.80 -17.60
CA THR A 154 2.83 4.61 -18.37
C THR A 154 1.34 4.28 -18.28
N LEU A 155 0.60 4.90 -17.36
CA LEU A 155 -0.86 4.78 -17.26
C LEU A 155 -1.55 5.59 -18.36
N GLU A 156 -2.70 5.09 -18.83
CA GLU A 156 -3.59 5.84 -19.73
C GLU A 156 -4.06 7.16 -19.10
N TYR A 157 -4.29 7.14 -17.80
CA TYR A 157 -4.63 8.31 -17.00
C TYR A 157 -4.18 8.11 -15.55
N PRO A 158 -3.77 9.18 -14.85
CA PRO A 158 -3.54 9.15 -13.42
C PRO A 158 -4.80 8.71 -12.67
N ARG A 159 -4.63 8.05 -11.54
CA ARG A 159 -5.76 7.54 -10.75
C ARG A 159 -5.52 7.71 -9.26
N ILE A 160 -6.54 8.18 -8.55
CA ILE A 160 -6.57 8.16 -7.08
C ILE A 160 -7.70 7.25 -6.64
N THR A 161 -7.35 6.16 -5.96
CA THR A 161 -8.27 5.12 -5.53
C THR A 161 -8.39 5.12 -4.02
N TYR A 162 -9.61 5.33 -3.52
CA TYR A 162 -9.96 5.07 -2.12
C TYR A 162 -10.37 3.62 -1.94
N PHE A 163 -9.94 3.01 -0.84
CA PHE A 163 -10.30 1.64 -0.52
C PHE A 163 -10.76 1.53 0.92
N ASP A 164 -11.89 0.86 1.11
CA ASP A 164 -12.43 0.47 2.41
C ASP A 164 -12.90 -0.97 2.35
N SER A 165 -12.41 -1.81 3.26
CA SER A 165 -12.73 -3.23 3.28
C SER A 165 -14.23 -3.50 3.51
N TYR A 166 -14.96 -2.57 4.13
CA TYR A 166 -16.42 -2.61 4.29
C TYR A 166 -17.19 -1.99 3.10
N ALA A 167 -16.49 -1.42 2.12
CA ALA A 167 -17.04 -0.70 0.96
C ALA A 167 -17.90 0.53 1.34
N THR A 168 -17.61 1.14 2.50
CA THR A 168 -18.17 2.42 2.90
C THR A 168 -17.70 3.55 1.97
N LYS A 169 -18.43 4.68 1.98
CA LYS A 169 -18.07 5.84 1.18
C LYS A 169 -17.00 6.67 1.92
N PRO A 170 -16.13 7.38 1.19
CA PRO A 170 -15.12 8.23 1.80
C PRO A 170 -15.77 9.39 2.57
N GLU A 171 -15.21 9.71 3.74
CA GLU A 171 -15.55 10.87 4.56
C GLU A 171 -15.30 12.19 3.82
N LYS A 172 -15.87 13.30 4.31
CA LYS A 172 -15.77 14.60 3.64
C LYS A 172 -14.32 15.07 3.49
N GLU A 173 -13.52 14.89 4.53
CA GLU A 173 -12.10 15.25 4.60
C GLU A 173 -11.30 14.52 3.52
N LEU A 174 -11.59 13.23 3.32
CA LEU A 174 -10.93 12.43 2.30
C LEU A 174 -11.36 12.85 0.88
N ASN A 175 -12.63 13.17 0.67
CA ASN A 175 -13.09 13.73 -0.62
C ASN A 175 -12.36 15.04 -0.94
N VAL A 176 -12.19 15.94 0.03
CA VAL A 176 -11.45 17.20 -0.14
C VAL A 176 -9.99 16.92 -0.52
N LEU A 177 -9.31 16.00 0.16
CA LEU A 177 -7.95 15.60 -0.17
C LEU A 177 -7.85 15.05 -1.59
N MET A 178 -8.71 14.10 -1.96
CA MET A 178 -8.73 13.46 -3.27
C MET A 178 -9.00 14.47 -4.39
N THR A 179 -9.94 15.40 -4.20
CA THR A 179 -10.20 16.48 -5.16
C THR A 179 -9.03 17.44 -5.28
N ARG A 180 -8.41 17.84 -4.17
CA ARG A 180 -7.23 18.70 -4.18
C ARG A 180 -6.08 18.08 -4.98
N TRP A 181 -5.74 16.83 -4.67
CA TRP A 181 -4.68 16.10 -5.35
C TRP A 181 -5.00 15.85 -6.82
N LYS A 182 -6.25 15.53 -7.15
CA LYS A 182 -6.70 15.44 -8.54
C LYS A 182 -6.43 16.73 -9.31
N ASN A 183 -6.80 17.89 -8.75
CA ASN A 183 -6.58 19.17 -9.43
C ASN A 183 -5.08 19.44 -9.61
N GLU A 184 -4.25 19.19 -8.58
CA GLU A 184 -2.79 19.33 -8.69
C GLU A 184 -2.19 18.45 -9.79
N ILE A 185 -2.64 17.19 -9.92
CA ILE A 185 -2.14 16.26 -10.94
C ILE A 185 -2.62 16.67 -12.34
N ASP A 186 -3.88 17.10 -12.48
CA ASP A 186 -4.42 17.59 -13.75
C ASP A 186 -3.65 18.83 -14.22
N ASP A 187 -3.31 19.74 -13.32
CA ASP A 187 -2.51 20.95 -13.60
C ASP A 187 -1.06 20.64 -14.02
N MET A 188 -0.54 19.46 -13.67
CA MET A 188 0.77 18.97 -14.12
C MET A 188 0.76 18.50 -15.59
N GLY A 189 -0.40 18.39 -16.22
CA GLY A 189 -0.50 17.98 -17.63
C GLY A 189 -0.31 16.47 -17.86
N LEU A 190 -0.47 15.64 -16.82
CA LEU A 190 -0.33 14.18 -16.91
C LEU A 190 -1.59 13.46 -17.45
N GLY A 191 -2.60 14.22 -17.86
CA GLY A 191 -3.91 13.69 -18.27
C GLY A 191 -4.97 13.90 -17.19
N LYS A 192 -6.21 13.49 -17.50
CA LYS A 192 -7.35 13.70 -16.60
C LYS A 192 -7.40 12.62 -15.53
N THR A 193 -7.08 13.00 -14.30
CA THR A 193 -7.07 12.10 -13.13
C THR A 193 -8.45 11.51 -12.87
N VAL A 194 -8.52 10.21 -12.64
CA VAL A 194 -9.77 9.52 -12.27
C VAL A 194 -9.80 9.22 -10.78
N LEU A 195 -10.89 9.60 -10.13
CA LEU A 195 -11.17 9.23 -8.74
C LEU A 195 -11.99 7.93 -8.73
N THR A 196 -11.50 6.92 -8.03
CA THR A 196 -12.15 5.60 -7.93
C THR A 196 -12.31 5.18 -6.48
N ARG A 197 -13.20 4.21 -6.27
CA ARG A 197 -13.31 3.49 -5.01
C ARG A 197 -13.71 2.03 -5.24
N ASN A 198 -13.44 1.15 -4.29
CA ASN A 198 -14.04 -0.18 -4.32
C ASN A 198 -15.55 -0.10 -4.02
N SER A 199 -16.30 -0.97 -4.69
CA SER A 199 -17.73 -1.21 -4.45
C SER A 199 -17.98 -2.55 -3.76
N THR A 200 -17.07 -3.49 -3.93
CA THR A 200 -17.11 -4.81 -3.32
C THR A 200 -16.74 -4.73 -1.84
N ARG A 201 -17.62 -5.24 -0.97
CA ARG A 201 -17.31 -5.45 0.45
C ARG A 201 -16.47 -6.71 0.58
N HIS A 202 -15.26 -6.57 1.09
CA HIS A 202 -14.35 -7.70 1.30
C HIS A 202 -14.49 -8.28 2.71
N GLN A 203 -14.49 -7.39 3.71
CA GLN A 203 -14.44 -7.75 5.13
C GLN A 203 -15.84 -7.92 5.74
N TYR A 204 -15.99 -9.01 6.48
CA TYR A 204 -17.18 -9.32 7.27
C TYR A 204 -16.85 -9.63 8.74
N LYS A 205 -15.57 -9.83 9.07
CA LYS A 205 -15.05 -9.93 10.44
C LYS A 205 -14.54 -8.58 10.96
N ASP A 206 -13.93 -8.56 12.15
CA ASP A 206 -13.78 -7.36 12.96
C ASP A 206 -12.36 -6.74 12.97
N SER A 207 -11.31 -7.44 12.54
CA SER A 207 -9.92 -7.01 12.83
C SER A 207 -9.02 -6.88 11.61
N GLU A 208 -9.49 -7.28 10.44
CA GLU A 208 -8.67 -7.43 9.24
C GLU A 208 -8.51 -6.13 8.44
N CYS A 209 -9.15 -5.03 8.82
CA CYS A 209 -9.18 -3.78 8.04
C CYS A 209 -7.78 -3.22 7.76
N GLY A 210 -6.85 -3.35 8.71
CA GLY A 210 -5.44 -3.01 8.52
C GLY A 210 -4.74 -3.90 7.48
N ILE A 211 -4.97 -5.22 7.53
CA ILE A 211 -4.39 -6.15 6.54
C ILE A 211 -5.00 -5.90 5.16
N TYR A 212 -6.31 -5.66 5.07
CA TYR A 212 -6.96 -5.33 3.80
C TYR A 212 -6.40 -4.04 3.20
N SER A 213 -6.12 -3.02 4.01
CA SER A 213 -5.50 -1.76 3.57
C SER A 213 -4.11 -2.00 2.94
N VAL A 214 -3.26 -2.78 3.62
CA VAL A 214 -1.93 -3.17 3.11
C VAL A 214 -2.03 -4.06 1.86
N TYR A 215 -2.99 -4.99 1.84
CA TYR A 215 -3.22 -5.85 0.68
C TYR A 215 -3.72 -5.07 -0.53
N PHE A 216 -4.53 -4.04 -0.32
CA PHE A 216 -4.96 -3.13 -1.37
C PHE A 216 -3.76 -2.42 -2.00
N HIS A 217 -2.85 -1.83 -1.21
CA HIS A 217 -1.61 -1.25 -1.75
C HIS A 217 -0.77 -2.29 -2.50
N TYR A 218 -0.63 -3.50 -1.95
CA TYR A 218 0.06 -4.61 -2.61
C TYR A 218 -0.53 -4.93 -3.98
N CYS A 219 -1.87 -4.97 -4.09
CA CYS A 219 -2.55 -5.18 -5.35
C CYS A 219 -2.34 -4.02 -6.33
N CYS A 220 -2.41 -2.77 -5.88
CA CYS A 220 -2.15 -1.59 -6.70
C CYS A 220 -0.72 -1.63 -7.30
N LEU A 221 0.29 -1.90 -6.47
CA LEU A 221 1.69 -1.99 -6.89
C LEU A 221 1.94 -3.09 -7.93
N LEU A 222 1.11 -4.12 -7.93
CA LEU A 222 1.21 -5.26 -8.84
C LEU A 222 0.22 -5.23 -10.01
N GLY A 223 -0.64 -4.22 -10.09
CA GLY A 223 -1.70 -4.13 -11.08
C GLY A 223 -2.73 -5.27 -10.98
N ILE A 224 -3.01 -5.74 -9.76
CA ILE A 224 -3.98 -6.81 -9.51
C ILE A 224 -5.35 -6.18 -9.26
N PRO A 225 -6.39 -6.52 -10.05
CA PRO A 225 -7.73 -6.02 -9.81
C PRO A 225 -8.30 -6.59 -8.50
N LEU A 226 -9.10 -5.77 -7.80
CA LEU A 226 -9.81 -6.11 -6.57
C LEU A 226 -11.32 -6.04 -6.74
N ASP A 227 -11.81 -6.39 -7.93
CA ASP A 227 -13.23 -6.34 -8.27
C ASP A 227 -14.01 -7.46 -7.56
N GLU A 228 -13.37 -8.61 -7.35
CA GLU A 228 -13.95 -9.77 -6.67
C GLU A 228 -13.67 -9.78 -5.16
N ARG A 229 -14.61 -10.35 -4.40
CA ARG A 229 -14.47 -10.45 -2.95
C ARG A 229 -13.27 -11.31 -2.59
N ILE A 230 -12.50 -10.83 -1.62
CA ILE A 230 -11.41 -11.56 -0.98
C ILE A 230 -11.88 -11.91 0.43
N PRO A 231 -12.18 -13.18 0.73
CA PRO A 231 -12.69 -13.57 2.05
C PRO A 231 -11.68 -13.33 3.18
N ASP A 232 -12.19 -13.09 4.38
CA ASP A 232 -11.39 -12.81 5.59
C ASP A 232 -10.41 -13.97 5.89
N ASP A 233 -10.80 -15.22 5.69
CA ASP A 233 -9.90 -16.37 5.88
C ASP A 233 -8.76 -16.42 4.84
N VAL A 234 -8.97 -15.86 3.65
CA VAL A 234 -7.94 -15.73 2.63
C VAL A 234 -6.98 -14.61 3.01
N ILE A 235 -7.50 -13.48 3.50
CA ILE A 235 -6.65 -12.36 3.93
C ILE A 235 -5.81 -12.73 5.16
N ASN A 236 -6.34 -13.53 6.09
CA ASN A 236 -5.59 -14.03 7.25
C ASN A 236 -4.53 -15.09 6.87
N LYS A 237 -4.64 -15.74 5.71
CA LYS A 237 -3.52 -16.52 5.14
C LYS A 237 -2.45 -15.61 4.56
N PHE A 238 -2.84 -14.53 3.88
CA PHE A 238 -1.90 -13.53 3.36
C PHE A 238 -1.11 -12.84 4.48
N ARG A 239 -1.74 -12.59 5.64
CA ARG A 239 -1.09 -12.11 6.87
C ARG A 239 0.20 -12.88 7.20
N LYS A 240 0.23 -14.20 7.02
CA LYS A 240 1.40 -15.06 7.29
C LYS A 240 2.52 -14.91 6.25
N LEU A 241 2.23 -14.33 5.09
CA LEU A 241 3.22 -13.97 4.09
C LEU A 241 3.85 -12.61 4.37
N LEU A 242 3.14 -11.72 5.07
CA LEU A 242 3.64 -10.40 5.45
C LEU A 242 4.50 -10.44 6.72
N PHE A 243 4.16 -11.29 7.70
CA PHE A 243 4.83 -11.30 9.01
C PHE A 243 5.55 -12.62 9.29
N LYS A 244 6.65 -12.54 10.05
CA LYS A 244 7.27 -13.71 10.69
C LYS A 244 6.58 -13.93 12.03
N VAL A 245 5.76 -14.97 12.12
CA VAL A 245 5.22 -15.46 13.38
C VAL A 245 6.33 -16.25 14.07
N GLY A 246 6.62 -15.91 15.32
CA GLY A 246 7.62 -16.59 16.16
C GLY A 246 7.19 -17.98 16.57
#